data_AF-A0A8T5QY92-F1
#
_entry.id   AF-A0A8T5QY92-F1
#
_cell.length_a   1.000
_cell.length_b   1.000
_cell.length_c   1.000
_cell.angle_alpha   90.00
_cell.angle_beta   90.00
_cell.angle_gamma   90.00
#
_symmetry.space_group_name_H-M   'P 1'
#
loop_
_entity.id
_entity.type
_entity.pdbx_description
1 polymer ?
#
loop_
_entity_poly.entity_id
_entity_poly.type
_entity_poly.pdbx_seq_one_letter_code
_entity_poly.pdbx_strand_id
1 'polypeptide(L)'
;MIEEILTKLENLPEIQKGKEVWQNKFHKYNVFEHTMKYVEFLKTKTDDPNLLVAGMLHDIGKPVVATPKIGEYNEEGKQYHKFTDHEKIGGEMVKDMDPELFKQYGLDQEKIAGLVSHHYTPMLKIKELRKAEDLEEFEKTYQSLEQNLEETGLDKNEIMLMFLADSISKGGSADQPELIKVYELMVENKGSMQEIHELQKATYKK
;
A
#
# COMPACT_ATOMS: atom_id res chain seq x y z
N MET A 1 16.25 3.68 -18.70
CA MET A 1 15.53 2.39 -18.71
C MET A 1 14.39 2.40 -17.71
N ILE A 2 14.63 2.49 -16.39
CA ILE A 2 13.53 2.55 -15.40
C ILE A 2 12.63 3.79 -15.54
N GLU A 3 13.19 4.98 -15.72
CA GLU A 3 12.37 6.21 -15.90
C GLU A 3 11.51 6.16 -17.16
N GLU A 4 11.94 5.43 -18.19
CA GLU A 4 11.18 5.28 -19.42
C GLU A 4 9.92 4.45 -19.19
N ILE A 5 10.04 3.30 -18.52
CA ILE A 5 8.86 2.49 -18.19
C ILE A 5 7.95 3.22 -17.20
N LEU A 6 8.50 3.90 -16.19
CA LEU A 6 7.67 4.66 -15.24
C LEU A 6 6.87 5.76 -15.96
N THR A 7 7.49 6.46 -16.92
CA THR A 7 6.78 7.44 -17.76
C THR A 7 5.71 6.78 -18.62
N LYS A 8 5.97 5.61 -19.20
CA LYS A 8 4.96 4.87 -19.98
C LYS A 8 3.77 4.46 -19.11
N LEU A 9 4.04 3.90 -17.93
CA LEU A 9 3.03 3.45 -16.97
C LEU A 9 2.21 4.62 -16.42
N GLU A 10 2.86 5.74 -16.09
CA GLU A 10 2.18 6.95 -15.65
C GLU A 10 1.11 7.37 -16.66
N ASN A 11 1.40 7.28 -17.95
CA ASN A 11 0.50 7.67 -19.03
C ASN A 11 -0.56 6.61 -19.40
N LEU A 12 -0.62 5.47 -18.71
CA LEU A 12 -1.69 4.49 -18.93
C LEU A 12 -3.05 5.10 -18.57
N PRO A 13 -4.11 4.83 -19.37
CA PRO A 13 -5.46 5.33 -19.09
C PRO A 13 -5.95 4.99 -17.68
N GLU A 14 -5.64 3.79 -17.19
CA GLU A 14 -6.00 3.29 -15.87
C GLU A 14 -5.38 4.13 -14.76
N ILE A 15 -4.09 4.49 -14.89
CA ILE A 15 -3.38 5.34 -13.94
C ILE A 15 -3.89 6.77 -14.01
N GLN A 16 -4.09 7.30 -15.22
CA GLN A 16 -4.60 8.66 -15.43
C GLN A 16 -6.02 8.85 -14.87
N LYS A 17 -6.87 7.82 -14.94
CA LYS A 17 -8.21 7.83 -14.33
C LYS A 17 -8.16 8.08 -12.81
N GLY A 18 -7.05 7.74 -12.16
CA GLY A 18 -6.82 8.03 -10.74
C GLY A 18 -6.92 9.53 -10.38
N LYS A 19 -6.75 10.44 -11.33
CA LYS A 19 -6.90 11.91 -11.12
C LYS A 19 -8.33 12.31 -10.73
N GLU A 20 -9.32 11.52 -11.15
CA GLU A 20 -10.74 11.79 -10.87
C GLU A 20 -11.23 11.07 -9.61
N VAL A 21 -10.41 10.17 -9.05
CA VAL A 21 -10.80 9.26 -7.97
C VAL A 21 -10.22 9.75 -6.65
N TRP A 22 -11.09 10.34 -5.84
CA TRP A 22 -10.74 10.78 -4.48
C TRP A 22 -10.95 9.65 -3.48
N GLN A 23 -9.98 9.50 -2.58
CA GLN A 23 -9.91 8.41 -1.61
C GLN A 23 -10.79 8.67 -0.39
N ASN A 24 -10.43 8.23 0.82
CA ASN A 24 -11.19 8.56 2.03
C ASN A 24 -10.57 9.77 2.75
N LYS A 25 -11.21 10.24 3.82
CA LYS A 25 -10.73 11.38 4.64
C LYS A 25 -9.31 11.25 5.23
N PHE A 26 -8.71 10.06 5.20
CA PHE A 26 -7.34 9.82 5.69
C PHE A 26 -6.28 9.98 4.59
N HIS A 27 -6.70 10.34 3.37
CA HIS A 27 -5.82 10.59 2.24
C HIS A 27 -6.02 12.02 1.77
N LYS A 28 -4.94 12.79 1.73
CA LYS A 28 -4.93 14.16 1.22
C LYS A 28 -5.10 14.22 -0.31
N TYR A 29 -4.67 13.17 -0.99
CA TYR A 29 -4.47 13.14 -2.43
C TYR A 29 -5.51 12.26 -3.13
N ASN A 30 -5.79 12.57 -4.40
CA ASN A 30 -6.46 11.59 -5.28
C ASN A 30 -5.55 10.37 -5.53
N VAL A 31 -6.08 9.32 -6.16
CA VAL A 31 -5.33 8.07 -6.39
C VAL A 31 -4.06 8.31 -7.22
N PHE A 32 -4.11 9.17 -8.23
CA PHE A 32 -2.95 9.46 -9.08
C PHE A 32 -1.83 10.17 -8.30
N GLU A 33 -2.15 11.27 -7.63
CA GLU A 33 -1.20 12.05 -6.83
C GLU A 33 -0.58 11.20 -5.70
N HIS A 34 -1.40 10.38 -5.05
CA HIS A 34 -0.93 9.42 -4.05
C HIS A 34 0.08 8.44 -4.65
N THR A 35 -0.21 7.88 -5.83
CA THR A 35 0.72 6.98 -6.55
C THR A 35 2.04 7.66 -6.90
N MET A 36 2.01 8.94 -7.32
CA MET A 36 3.24 9.69 -7.59
C MET A 36 4.07 9.88 -6.31
N LYS A 37 3.42 10.26 -5.19
CA LYS A 37 4.09 10.40 -3.88
C LYS A 37 4.62 9.09 -3.33
N TYR A 38 3.91 8.00 -3.60
CA TYR A 38 4.34 6.65 -3.27
C TYR A 38 5.66 6.30 -3.99
N VAL A 39 5.71 6.51 -5.31
CA VAL A 39 6.90 6.24 -6.12
C VAL A 39 8.07 7.16 -5.75
N GLU A 40 7.80 8.47 -5.53
CA GLU A 40 8.80 9.41 -5.02
C GLU A 40 9.44 8.91 -3.72
N PHE A 41 8.63 8.43 -2.76
CA PHE A 41 9.13 7.87 -1.51
C PHE A 41 9.94 6.58 -1.73
N LEU A 42 9.43 5.64 -2.54
CA LEU A 42 10.15 4.39 -2.81
C LEU A 42 11.54 4.63 -3.43
N LYS A 43 11.66 5.59 -4.34
CA LYS A 43 12.96 5.98 -4.93
C LYS A 43 13.99 6.44 -3.89
N THR A 44 13.57 6.84 -2.68
CA THR A 44 14.48 7.15 -1.57
C THR A 44 14.95 5.93 -0.78
N LYS A 45 14.33 4.77 -1.01
CA LYS A 45 14.52 3.54 -0.22
C LYS A 45 15.09 2.38 -1.02
N THR A 46 14.86 2.34 -2.33
CA THR A 46 15.31 1.24 -3.18
C THR A 46 15.54 1.69 -4.62
N ASP A 47 16.47 1.00 -5.28
CA ASP A 47 16.71 1.09 -6.73
C ASP A 47 16.19 -0.17 -7.47
N ASP A 48 15.50 -1.10 -6.80
CA ASP A 48 14.93 -2.29 -7.45
C ASP A 48 13.83 -1.86 -8.44
N PRO A 49 14.03 -2.09 -9.75
CA PRO A 49 13.06 -1.67 -10.76
C PRO A 49 11.71 -2.39 -10.63
N ASN A 50 11.66 -3.61 -10.08
CA ASN A 50 10.40 -4.32 -9.82
C ASN A 50 9.59 -3.62 -8.74
N LEU A 51 10.24 -3.15 -7.66
CA LEU A 51 9.54 -2.42 -6.58
C LEU A 51 9.04 -1.06 -7.04
N LEU A 52 9.82 -0.35 -7.85
CA LEU A 52 9.40 0.94 -8.41
C LEU A 52 8.21 0.79 -9.35
N VAL A 53 8.21 -0.25 -10.20
CA VAL A 53 7.09 -0.55 -11.09
C VAL A 53 5.87 -1.05 -10.31
N ALA A 54 6.05 -1.95 -9.33
CA ALA A 54 4.98 -2.36 -8.44
C ALA A 54 4.39 -1.17 -7.68
N GLY A 55 5.21 -0.19 -7.28
CA GLY A 55 4.74 1.04 -6.66
C GLY A 55 3.93 1.95 -7.59
N MET A 56 4.32 2.05 -8.86
CA MET A 56 3.53 2.76 -9.87
C MET A 56 2.16 2.09 -10.10
N LEU A 57 2.09 0.77 -9.91
CA LEU A 57 0.92 -0.05 -10.20
C LEU A 57 0.10 -0.45 -8.96
N HIS A 58 0.55 -0.14 -7.74
CA HIS A 58 -0.01 -0.70 -6.50
C HIS A 58 -1.53 -0.46 -6.37
N ASP A 59 -1.99 0.69 -6.87
CA ASP A 59 -3.36 1.17 -6.80
C ASP A 59 -4.10 1.17 -8.14
N ILE A 60 -3.55 0.53 -9.19
CA ILE A 60 -4.14 0.52 -10.53
C ILE A 60 -5.58 -0.04 -10.56
N GLY A 61 -5.93 -0.90 -9.58
CA GLY A 61 -7.28 -1.43 -9.41
C GLY A 61 -8.29 -0.42 -8.84
N LYS A 62 -7.86 0.62 -8.09
CA LYS A 62 -8.80 1.55 -7.42
C LYS A 62 -9.77 2.22 -8.39
N PRO A 63 -9.35 2.77 -9.56
CA PRO A 63 -10.28 3.40 -10.50
C PRO A 63 -11.31 2.45 -11.13
N VAL A 64 -11.07 1.14 -11.08
CA VAL A 64 -11.98 0.10 -11.59
C VAL A 64 -13.07 -0.21 -10.56
N VAL A 65 -12.71 -0.32 -9.28
CA VAL A 65 -13.63 -0.71 -8.19
C VAL A 65 -14.19 0.47 -7.39
N ALA A 66 -13.88 1.71 -7.80
CA ALA A 66 -14.30 2.92 -7.11
C ALA A 66 -15.82 3.01 -6.99
N THR A 67 -16.32 2.96 -5.76
CA THR A 67 -17.75 3.19 -5.47
C THR A 67 -17.91 4.45 -4.62
N PRO A 68 -18.80 5.40 -4.96
CA PRO A 68 -19.03 6.59 -4.16
C PRO A 68 -19.45 6.28 -2.72
N LYS A 69 -18.90 7.04 -1.76
CA LYS A 69 -19.35 7.07 -0.37
C LYS A 69 -20.37 8.18 -0.17
N ILE A 70 -21.65 7.85 -0.33
CA ILE A 70 -22.76 8.83 -0.29
C ILE A 70 -22.66 9.70 0.97
N GLY A 71 -22.65 11.02 0.77
CA GLY A 71 -22.57 12.00 1.86
C GLY A 71 -21.17 12.32 2.38
N GLU A 72 -20.12 11.65 1.88
CA GLU A 72 -18.74 11.92 2.25
C GLU A 72 -17.99 12.66 1.12
N TYR A 73 -17.55 13.89 1.40
CA TYR A 73 -16.83 14.75 0.45
C TYR A 73 -15.57 15.33 1.10
N ASN A 74 -14.58 15.68 0.28
CA ASN A 74 -13.45 16.49 0.73
C ASN A 74 -13.85 17.97 0.89
N GLU A 75 -12.93 18.79 1.41
CA GLU A 75 -13.14 20.23 1.64
C GLU A 75 -13.46 21.01 0.35
N GLU A 76 -13.05 20.48 -0.81
CA GLU A 76 -13.31 21.03 -2.15
C GLU A 76 -14.60 20.50 -2.78
N GLY A 77 -15.41 19.73 -2.04
CA GLY A 77 -16.67 19.15 -2.52
C GLY A 77 -16.50 17.95 -3.45
N LYS A 78 -15.32 17.32 -3.51
CA LYS A 78 -15.07 16.10 -4.29
C LYS A 78 -15.54 14.87 -3.53
N GLN A 79 -16.25 14.00 -4.23
CA GLN A 79 -16.85 12.79 -3.69
C GLN A 79 -15.78 11.77 -3.29
N TYR A 80 -15.79 11.31 -2.05
CA TYR A 80 -14.92 10.22 -1.60
C TYR A 80 -15.42 8.85 -2.09
N HIS A 81 -14.51 7.90 -2.25
CA HIS A 81 -14.79 6.55 -2.75
C HIS A 81 -14.35 5.45 -1.77
N LYS A 82 -14.92 4.26 -1.93
CA LYS A 82 -14.46 2.99 -1.35
C LYS A 82 -13.94 2.07 -2.46
N PHE A 83 -12.98 1.23 -2.11
CA PHE A 83 -12.26 0.35 -3.04
C PHE A 83 -12.22 -1.06 -2.46
N THR A 84 -13.18 -1.90 -2.84
CA THR A 84 -13.26 -3.28 -2.33
C THR A 84 -12.40 -4.18 -3.19
N ASP A 85 -11.50 -4.95 -2.56
CA ASP A 85 -10.57 -5.90 -3.20
C ASP A 85 -9.70 -5.27 -4.32
N HIS A 86 -9.41 -3.97 -4.23
CA HIS A 86 -8.64 -3.24 -5.25
C HIS A 86 -7.24 -3.80 -5.49
N GLU A 87 -6.60 -4.32 -4.45
CA GLU A 87 -5.28 -4.92 -4.49
C GLU A 87 -5.27 -6.19 -5.34
N LYS A 88 -6.28 -7.05 -5.18
CA LYS A 88 -6.44 -8.28 -5.97
C LYS A 88 -6.76 -7.95 -7.43
N ILE A 89 -7.70 -7.04 -7.65
CA ILE A 89 -8.05 -6.59 -9.00
C ILE A 89 -6.83 -5.95 -9.68
N GLY A 90 -6.07 -5.12 -8.95
CA GLY A 90 -4.84 -4.52 -9.45
C GLY A 90 -3.80 -5.58 -9.83
N GLY A 91 -3.61 -6.59 -9.00
CA GLY A 91 -2.71 -7.71 -9.30
C GLY A 91 -3.08 -8.48 -10.57
N GLU A 92 -4.35 -8.82 -10.74
CA GLU A 92 -4.84 -9.48 -11.97
C GLU A 92 -4.70 -8.56 -13.19
N MET A 93 -4.97 -7.26 -13.05
CA MET A 93 -4.71 -6.30 -14.13
C MET A 93 -3.24 -6.28 -14.56
N VAL A 94 -2.30 -6.39 -13.60
CA VAL A 94 -0.86 -6.48 -13.94
C VAL A 94 -0.54 -7.77 -14.67
N LYS A 95 -1.15 -8.91 -14.30
CA LYS A 95 -0.96 -10.18 -15.03
C LYS A 95 -1.51 -10.14 -16.45
N ASP A 96 -2.61 -9.43 -16.65
CA ASP A 96 -3.28 -9.28 -17.96
C ASP A 96 -2.58 -8.28 -18.89
N MET A 97 -1.64 -7.47 -18.38
CA MET A 97 -0.83 -6.59 -19.22
C MET A 97 0.09 -7.38 -20.15
N ASP A 98 0.43 -6.78 -21.30
CA ASP A 98 1.35 -7.37 -22.28
C ASP A 98 2.70 -7.72 -21.62
N PRO A 99 3.11 -9.01 -21.58
CA PRO A 99 4.38 -9.43 -20.98
C PRO A 99 5.61 -8.78 -21.62
N GLU A 100 5.53 -8.40 -22.90
CA GLU A 100 6.64 -7.71 -23.58
C GLU A 100 6.89 -6.32 -22.98
N LEU A 101 5.85 -5.68 -22.39
CA LEU A 101 6.00 -4.44 -21.64
C LEU A 101 7.04 -4.59 -20.53
N PHE A 102 7.04 -5.71 -19.80
CA PHE A 102 7.93 -5.97 -18.67
C PHE A 102 9.28 -6.53 -19.13
N LYS A 103 9.23 -7.50 -20.04
CA LYS A 103 10.41 -8.22 -20.53
C LYS A 103 11.44 -7.30 -21.18
N GLN A 104 11.01 -6.30 -21.96
CA GLN A 104 11.93 -5.36 -22.61
C GLN A 104 12.78 -4.55 -21.61
N TYR A 105 12.33 -4.43 -20.35
CA TYR A 105 13.02 -3.74 -19.26
C TYR A 105 13.64 -4.71 -18.23
N GLY A 106 13.59 -6.02 -18.47
CA GLY A 106 14.14 -7.04 -17.56
C GLY A 106 13.36 -7.18 -16.25
N LEU A 107 12.06 -6.90 -16.27
CA LEU A 107 11.19 -6.94 -15.10
C LEU A 107 10.51 -8.30 -14.93
N ASP A 108 10.24 -8.67 -13.69
CA ASP A 108 9.49 -9.87 -13.31
C ASP A 108 8.02 -9.50 -13.09
N GLN A 109 7.20 -9.74 -14.12
CA GLN A 109 5.76 -9.41 -14.10
C GLN A 109 5.01 -10.16 -13.00
N GLU A 110 5.34 -11.42 -12.73
CA GLU A 110 4.68 -12.22 -11.69
C GLU A 110 5.02 -11.69 -10.30
N LYS A 111 6.30 -11.36 -10.05
CA LYS A 111 6.72 -10.69 -8.81
C LYS A 111 5.97 -9.36 -8.64
N ILE A 112 5.92 -8.53 -9.68
CA ILE A 112 5.23 -7.22 -9.65
C ILE A 112 3.74 -7.42 -9.35
N ALA A 113 3.05 -8.33 -10.05
CA ALA A 113 1.64 -8.62 -9.82
C ALA A 113 1.40 -9.13 -8.39
N GLY A 114 2.28 -9.99 -7.88
CA GLY A 114 2.24 -10.48 -6.50
C GLY A 114 2.39 -9.35 -5.49
N LEU A 115 3.35 -8.46 -5.70
CA LEU A 115 3.58 -7.28 -4.86
C LEU A 115 2.37 -6.33 -4.87
N VAL A 116 1.79 -6.04 -6.04
CA VAL A 116 0.54 -5.28 -6.15
C VAL A 116 -0.61 -5.98 -5.41
N SER A 117 -0.72 -7.30 -5.52
CA SER A 117 -1.80 -8.06 -4.87
C SER A 117 -1.73 -8.03 -3.33
N HIS A 118 -0.52 -7.95 -2.76
CA HIS A 118 -0.29 -8.12 -1.33
C HIS A 118 0.11 -6.82 -0.61
N HIS A 119 0.25 -5.68 -1.30
CA HIS A 119 0.66 -4.42 -0.68
C HIS A 119 -0.25 -3.97 0.48
N TYR A 120 -1.54 -4.35 0.44
CA TYR A 120 -2.52 -4.02 1.48
C TYR A 120 -2.62 -5.05 2.61
N THR A 121 -2.02 -6.25 2.45
CA THR A 121 -2.08 -7.34 3.43
C THR A 121 -1.62 -6.91 4.84
N PRO A 122 -0.50 -6.17 5.00
CA PRO A 122 -0.11 -5.69 6.33
C PRO A 122 -1.19 -4.85 7.00
N MET A 123 -1.86 -3.97 6.26
CA MET A 123 -2.90 -3.10 6.81
C MET A 123 -4.13 -3.88 7.28
N LEU A 124 -4.48 -4.99 6.63
CA LEU A 124 -5.58 -5.86 7.09
C LEU A 124 -5.30 -6.43 8.48
N LYS A 125 -4.09 -6.97 8.69
CA LYS A 125 -3.66 -7.55 9.96
C LYS A 125 -3.40 -6.50 11.03
N ILE A 126 -2.90 -5.31 10.67
CA ILE A 126 -2.73 -4.21 11.62
C ILE A 126 -4.09 -3.73 12.15
N LYS A 127 -5.16 -3.77 11.35
CA LYS A 127 -6.52 -3.52 11.87
C LYS A 127 -6.99 -4.57 12.86
N GLU A 128 -6.49 -5.81 12.77
CA GLU A 128 -6.73 -6.85 13.77
C GLU A 128 -5.90 -6.59 15.02
N LEU A 129 -4.61 -6.23 14.89
CA LEU A 129 -3.74 -5.84 16.01
C LEU A 129 -4.37 -4.76 16.89
N ARG A 130 -4.97 -3.73 16.25
CA ARG A 130 -5.62 -2.62 16.96
C ARG A 130 -6.83 -3.04 17.81
N LYS A 131 -7.36 -4.25 17.61
CA LYS A 131 -8.47 -4.80 18.40
C LYS A 131 -8.00 -5.60 19.61
N ALA A 132 -6.71 -5.93 19.70
CA ALA A 132 -6.18 -6.71 20.80
C ALA A 132 -6.42 -6.01 22.16
N GLU A 133 -7.00 -6.73 23.11
CA GLU A 133 -7.33 -6.18 24.43
C GLU A 133 -6.11 -6.11 25.35
N ASP A 134 -5.18 -7.05 25.18
CA ASP A 134 -3.95 -7.19 25.95
C ASP A 134 -2.73 -7.53 25.07
N LEU A 135 -1.55 -7.57 25.71
CA LEU A 135 -0.29 -7.78 25.00
C LEU A 135 -0.17 -9.22 24.48
N GLU A 136 -0.76 -10.20 25.15
CA GLU A 136 -0.70 -11.60 24.72
C GLU A 136 -1.48 -11.81 23.42
N GLU A 137 -2.69 -11.23 23.33
CA GLU A 137 -3.48 -11.23 22.09
C GLU A 137 -2.78 -10.45 20.97
N PHE A 138 -2.14 -9.33 21.30
CA PHE A 138 -1.37 -8.53 20.36
C PHE A 138 -0.19 -9.35 19.77
N GLU A 139 0.60 -10.00 20.60
CA GLU A 139 1.74 -10.83 20.19
C GLU A 139 1.31 -11.97 19.25
N LYS A 140 0.23 -12.68 19.58
CA LYS A 140 -0.34 -13.73 18.73
C LYS A 140 -0.77 -13.19 17.36
N THR A 141 -1.42 -12.02 17.35
CA THR A 141 -1.87 -11.39 16.11
C THR A 141 -0.69 -10.91 15.27
N TYR A 142 0.40 -10.43 15.91
CA TYR A 142 1.62 -10.01 15.24
C TYR A 142 2.33 -11.20 14.58
N GLN A 143 2.45 -12.32 15.30
CA GLN A 143 2.99 -13.56 14.74
C GLN A 143 2.16 -14.05 13.54
N SER A 144 0.83 -13.95 13.63
CA SER A 144 -0.05 -14.22 12.48
C SER A 144 0.24 -13.28 11.31
N LEU A 145 0.47 -11.98 11.53
CA LEU A 145 0.89 -11.07 10.45
C LEU A 145 2.17 -11.57 9.78
N GLU A 146 3.21 -11.93 10.55
CA GLU A 146 4.46 -12.46 9.98
C GLU A 146 4.22 -13.71 9.15
N GLN A 147 3.45 -14.66 9.67
CA GLN A 147 3.08 -15.88 8.95
C GLN A 147 2.33 -15.58 7.64
N ASN A 148 1.37 -14.65 7.66
CA ASN A 148 0.62 -14.26 6.46
C ASN A 148 1.54 -13.66 5.38
N LEU A 149 2.59 -12.93 5.77
CA LEU A 149 3.56 -12.39 4.83
C LEU A 149 4.44 -13.48 4.23
N GLU A 150 4.87 -14.46 5.03
CA GLU A 150 5.64 -15.60 4.57
C GLU A 150 4.84 -16.50 3.60
N GLU A 151 3.55 -16.69 3.87
CA GLU A 151 2.65 -17.48 3.03
C GLU A 151 2.41 -16.88 1.63
N THR A 152 2.72 -15.60 1.41
CA THR A 152 2.63 -14.98 0.07
C THR A 152 3.67 -15.54 -0.92
N GLY A 153 4.76 -16.13 -0.42
CA GLY A 153 5.91 -16.56 -1.22
C GLY A 153 6.79 -15.41 -1.76
N LEU A 154 6.49 -14.16 -1.41
CA LEU A 154 7.30 -12.98 -1.74
C LEU A 154 8.22 -12.61 -0.56
N ASP A 155 9.19 -11.74 -0.81
CA ASP A 155 10.02 -11.20 0.27
C ASP A 155 9.16 -10.28 1.17
N LYS A 156 9.04 -10.65 2.44
CA LYS A 156 8.25 -9.88 3.42
C LYS A 156 8.74 -8.44 3.58
N ASN A 157 10.04 -8.18 3.45
CA ASN A 157 10.60 -6.84 3.58
C ASN A 157 10.17 -5.95 2.41
N GLU A 158 9.99 -6.52 1.22
CA GLU A 158 9.48 -5.81 0.04
C GLU A 158 8.01 -5.43 0.23
N ILE A 159 7.18 -6.37 0.70
CA ILE A 159 5.76 -6.08 1.02
C ILE A 159 5.69 -5.00 2.11
N MET A 160 6.51 -5.10 3.16
CA MET A 160 6.52 -4.14 4.26
C MET A 160 7.03 -2.76 3.81
N LEU A 161 8.00 -2.70 2.89
CA LEU A 161 8.44 -1.45 2.29
C LEU A 161 7.33 -0.81 1.45
N MET A 162 6.59 -1.61 0.69
CA MET A 162 5.41 -1.13 -0.05
C MET A 162 4.33 -0.59 0.89
N PHE A 163 4.04 -1.32 1.96
CA PHE A 163 3.10 -0.87 3.00
C PHE A 163 3.53 0.44 3.67
N LEU A 164 4.84 0.60 3.97
CA LEU A 164 5.37 1.84 4.52
C LEU A 164 5.20 2.99 3.51
N ALA A 165 5.51 2.76 2.23
CA ALA A 165 5.36 3.74 1.17
C ALA A 165 3.90 4.20 1.02
N ASP A 166 2.94 3.27 1.03
CA ASP A 166 1.49 3.56 1.04
C ASP A 166 1.18 4.46 2.24
N SER A 167 1.62 4.06 3.43
CA SER A 167 1.32 4.77 4.67
C SER A 167 1.87 6.20 4.69
N ILE A 168 3.12 6.42 4.28
CA ILE A 168 3.77 7.74 4.29
C ILE A 168 3.19 8.67 3.22
N SER A 169 2.84 8.14 2.04
CA SER A 169 2.41 8.92 0.88
C SER A 169 0.94 9.39 0.93
N LYS A 170 0.23 9.17 2.05
CA LYS A 170 -1.16 9.66 2.27
C LYS A 170 -1.25 11.17 2.50
N GLY A 171 -0.12 11.83 2.74
CA GLY A 171 -0.07 13.28 3.04
C GLY A 171 -0.28 13.63 4.52
N GLY A 172 -0.08 12.65 5.41
CA GLY A 172 -0.23 12.77 6.86
C GLY A 172 -1.48 12.08 7.37
N SER A 173 -1.34 11.13 8.31
CA SER A 173 -2.47 10.51 9.01
C SER A 173 -2.15 10.29 10.49
N ALA A 174 -3.17 10.28 11.34
CA ALA A 174 -2.99 10.14 12.79
C ALA A 174 -2.35 8.81 13.20
N ASP A 175 -2.47 7.78 12.35
CA ASP A 175 -1.95 6.44 12.60
C ASP A 175 -0.55 6.20 12.01
N GLN A 176 -0.01 7.12 11.19
CA GLN A 176 1.34 6.99 10.63
C GLN A 176 2.43 6.66 11.65
N PRO A 177 2.51 7.29 12.84
CA PRO A 177 3.55 6.97 13.82
C PRO A 177 3.54 5.50 14.24
N GLU A 178 2.36 4.92 14.39
CA GLU A 178 2.19 3.50 14.72
C GLU A 178 2.63 2.61 13.55
N LEU A 179 2.21 2.92 12.33
CA LEU A 179 2.55 2.11 11.15
C LEU A 179 4.07 2.09 10.88
N ILE A 180 4.75 3.21 11.15
CA ILE A 180 6.21 3.29 11.11
C ILE A 180 6.84 2.34 12.14
N LYS A 181 6.32 2.29 13.38
CA LYS A 181 6.83 1.38 14.41
C LYS A 181 6.63 -0.09 14.07
N VAL A 182 5.53 -0.46 13.42
CA VAL A 182 5.33 -1.82 12.91
C VAL A 182 6.42 -2.17 11.88
N TYR A 183 6.70 -1.27 10.93
CA TYR A 183 7.77 -1.48 9.95
C TYR A 183 9.16 -1.56 10.62
N GLU A 184 9.48 -0.64 11.52
CA GLU A 184 10.77 -0.60 12.23
C GLU A 184 11.03 -1.90 13.00
N LEU A 185 10.01 -2.44 13.67
CA LEU A 185 10.15 -3.71 14.40
C LEU A 185 10.36 -4.87 13.44
N MET A 186 9.53 -4.98 12.39
CA MET A 186 9.50 -6.14 11.51
C MET A 186 10.71 -6.22 10.56
N VAL A 187 11.15 -5.07 10.04
CA VAL A 187 12.18 -5.00 8.99
C VAL A 187 13.52 -4.56 9.57
N GLU A 188 13.52 -3.61 10.51
CA GLU A 188 14.75 -3.05 11.05
C GLU A 188 15.15 -3.66 12.40
N ASN A 189 14.32 -4.54 12.98
CA ASN A 189 14.49 -5.10 14.33
C ASN A 189 14.65 -3.99 15.40
N LYS A 190 13.88 -2.91 15.28
CA LYS A 190 13.92 -1.75 16.19
C LYS A 190 12.60 -1.56 16.93
N GLY A 191 12.70 -1.29 18.23
CA GLY A 191 11.54 -1.09 19.11
C GLY A 191 11.02 -2.39 19.72
N SER A 192 9.78 -2.38 20.18
CA SER A 192 9.12 -3.56 20.76
C SER A 192 7.63 -3.65 20.45
N MET A 193 7.06 -4.85 20.57
CA MET A 193 5.61 -5.05 20.43
C MET A 193 4.82 -4.26 21.47
N GLN A 194 5.37 -4.11 22.68
CA GLN A 194 4.73 -3.31 23.73
C GLN A 194 4.61 -1.83 23.35
N GLU A 195 5.66 -1.23 22.78
CA GLU A 195 5.61 0.16 22.30
C GLU A 195 4.51 0.35 21.23
N ILE A 196 4.39 -0.57 20.28
CA ILE A 196 3.36 -0.51 19.23
C ILE A 196 1.96 -0.65 19.84
N HIS A 197 1.78 -1.61 20.74
CA HIS A 197 0.51 -1.87 21.41
C HIS A 197 0.04 -0.67 22.24
N GLU A 198 0.94 -0.01 22.97
CA GLU A 198 0.66 1.21 23.72
C GLU A 198 0.27 2.37 22.80
N LEU A 199 0.98 2.55 21.67
CA LEU A 199 0.64 3.55 20.65
C LEU A 199 -0.75 3.29 20.04
N GLN A 200 -1.07 2.05 19.69
CA GLN A 200 -2.38 1.69 19.16
C GLN A 200 -3.49 2.01 20.16
N LYS A 201 -3.30 1.68 21.44
CA LYS A 201 -4.27 2.02 22.50
C LYS A 201 -4.44 3.52 22.65
N ALA A 202 -3.38 4.31 22.53
CA ALA A 202 -3.47 5.77 22.60
C ALA A 202 -4.22 6.37 21.39
N THR A 203 -4.04 5.80 20.20
CA THR A 203 -4.63 6.28 18.94
C THR A 203 -6.10 5.85 18.76
N TYR A 204 -6.45 4.63 19.19
CA TYR A 204 -7.75 4.00 18.90
C TYR A 204 -8.72 3.89 20.09
N LYS A 205 -8.32 4.18 21.33
CA LYS A 205 -9.26 4.30 22.47
C LYS A 205 -9.99 5.66 22.53
N LYS A 206 -10.39 6.22 21.39
CA LYS A 206 -11.28 7.40 21.32
C LYS A 206 -12.58 7.05 20.63
#